data_AF-A0A849T5Z0-F1
#
_entry.id   AF-A0A849T5Z0-F1
#
_cell.length_a   1.000
_cell.length_b   1.000
_cell.length_c   1.000
_cell.angle_alpha   90.00
_cell.angle_beta   90.00
_cell.angle_gamma   90.00
#
_symmetry.space_group_name_H-M   'P 1'
#
loop_
_entity.id
_entity.type
_entity.pdbx_description
1 polymer ?
#
loop_
_entity_poly.entity_id
_entity_poly.type
_entity_poly.pdbx_seq_one_letter_code
_entity_poly.pdbx_strand_id
1 'polypeptide(L)'
;MRTFIQTILFAGTILISSCSTYVEQPPQRQPAQASNAYLDTIMSVRAVETKNLGKESENKKEAKEILDSFTSEAHASQVAKRYEFVETKSLPDGILFKLELDVDPKNSNLIYRIYHAPGAFKDRTASAAITDFTLTLINSNVFGTPFSAFETYYNARHGDPIATNNLLSIRMTGPTYTYTEKLALLEGPDFKKSLDSLQQIKVKLASEIKQLKTKRKAEDAKRKIGLDTLDKAPVGKQFRDLIAKGDRKGTADLLQKYLPWEDMAPFETKFWRNYISIITKPVPLEQRVLIYRGLNDDYINRAYVNGKILTEKEAIEQDKAFVMSSGMVKNQGSWNRRLRTLEAMNGKVIGTINGETEFSETARISTMFLNHSANPMGSPYISFSPNLNIANGFGSDKVSSYLIDPRLLNFNYASTFVEEVEYLLPISTFPDELVAILDREVHPMLEYDQRQAWLDKKLEKLIAKEYGEAKKAAVLLKIRKNTYQFFKGDYPGIKDTPGKSPGTSNLDFYKKFLEADDPKPTLAPNGEMTCKDLIELFWVVK
;
A
#
# COMPACT_ATOMS: atom_id res chain seq x y z
N MET A 1 -53.19 8.08 -71.42
CA MET A 1 -51.85 8.24 -72.02
C MET A 1 -50.83 7.65 -71.04
N ARG A 2 -50.25 6.51 -71.41
CA ARG A 2 -49.17 5.72 -70.76
C ARG A 2 -48.99 5.79 -69.24
N THR A 3 -49.45 4.73 -68.57
CA THR A 3 -48.97 4.24 -67.28
C THR A 3 -47.88 3.20 -67.56
N PHE A 4 -46.66 3.40 -67.07
CA PHE A 4 -45.65 2.34 -66.97
C PHE A 4 -44.87 2.49 -65.68
N ILE A 5 -44.96 1.46 -64.86
CA ILE A 5 -44.30 1.28 -63.57
C ILE A 5 -42.86 0.82 -63.85
N GLN A 6 -41.86 1.49 -63.28
CA GLN A 6 -40.51 0.95 -63.20
C GLN A 6 -39.88 1.21 -61.82
N THR A 7 -39.60 0.07 -61.21
CA THR A 7 -38.74 -0.25 -60.07
C THR A 7 -37.49 0.62 -59.96
N ILE A 8 -37.26 1.19 -58.78
CA ILE A 8 -35.92 1.63 -58.34
C ILE A 8 -35.58 0.92 -57.03
N LEU A 9 -34.54 0.09 -57.10
CA LEU A 9 -33.86 -0.54 -55.96
C LEU A 9 -33.27 0.54 -55.04
N PHE A 10 -33.63 0.48 -53.76
CA PHE A 10 -32.88 1.16 -52.71
C PHE A 10 -31.82 0.20 -52.15
N ALA A 11 -30.56 0.44 -52.52
CA ALA A 11 -29.41 -0.15 -51.86
C ALA A 11 -29.19 0.59 -50.52
N GLY A 12 -29.79 0.06 -49.45
CA GLY A 12 -29.54 0.48 -48.08
C GLY A 12 -28.27 -0.16 -47.54
N THR A 13 -27.14 0.52 -47.67
CA THR A 13 -25.91 0.18 -46.94
C THR A 13 -26.09 0.52 -45.47
N ILE A 14 -26.58 -0.44 -44.68
CA ILE A 14 -26.59 -0.36 -43.22
C ILE A 14 -25.16 -0.65 -42.75
N LEU A 15 -24.39 0.41 -42.53
CA LEU A 15 -23.16 0.38 -41.74
C LEU A 15 -23.56 0.14 -40.27
N ILE A 16 -23.61 -1.13 -39.88
CA ILE A 16 -23.61 -1.53 -38.47
C ILE A 16 -22.21 -1.20 -37.94
N SER A 17 -22.06 0.01 -37.41
CA SER A 17 -20.96 0.38 -36.54
C SER A 17 -21.06 -0.47 -35.28
N SER A 18 -20.33 -1.58 -35.26
CA SER A 18 -20.09 -2.37 -34.06
C SER A 18 -19.29 -1.51 -33.08
N CYS A 19 -19.97 -0.84 -32.15
CA CYS A 19 -19.37 -0.42 -30.89
C CYS A 19 -18.92 -1.69 -30.14
N SER A 20 -17.70 -2.15 -30.41
CA SER A 20 -17.04 -3.10 -29.51
C SER A 20 -16.71 -2.34 -28.23
N THR A 21 -17.53 -2.49 -27.21
CA THR A 21 -17.12 -2.26 -25.84
C THR A 21 -16.03 -3.29 -25.52
N TYR A 22 -14.79 -2.96 -25.87
CA TYR A 22 -13.59 -3.59 -25.30
C TYR A 22 -13.54 -3.19 -23.81
N VAL A 23 -14.42 -3.80 -23.02
CA VAL A 23 -14.11 -4.05 -21.62
C VAL A 23 -13.23 -5.28 -21.68
N GLU A 24 -11.91 -5.08 -21.79
CA GLU A 24 -10.96 -6.13 -21.42
C GLU A 24 -11.36 -6.56 -20.02
N GLN A 25 -12.03 -7.70 -19.90
CA GLN A 25 -12.14 -8.33 -18.60
C GLN A 25 -10.70 -8.58 -18.15
N PRO A 26 -10.29 -8.06 -16.99
CA PRO A 26 -8.96 -8.35 -16.47
C PRO A 26 -8.79 -9.87 -16.47
N PRO A 27 -7.59 -10.40 -16.78
CA PRO A 27 -7.37 -11.84 -16.78
C PRO A 27 -7.93 -12.42 -15.49
N GLN A 28 -8.98 -13.24 -15.63
CA GLN A 28 -9.59 -13.94 -14.50
C GLN A 28 -8.50 -14.79 -13.87
N ARG A 29 -8.10 -14.43 -12.64
CA ARG A 29 -7.23 -15.26 -11.83
C ARG A 29 -7.98 -16.54 -11.51
N GLN A 30 -7.37 -17.68 -11.82
CA GLN A 30 -7.72 -18.94 -11.18
C GLN A 30 -7.23 -18.87 -9.74
N PRO A 31 -8.12 -18.96 -8.75
CA PRO A 31 -7.69 -19.01 -7.37
C PRO A 31 -7.22 -20.41 -7.00
N ALA A 32 -6.19 -20.48 -6.15
CA ALA A 32 -5.53 -21.70 -5.70
C ALA A 32 -4.91 -22.55 -6.83
N GLN A 33 -3.84 -22.07 -7.46
CA GLN A 33 -2.95 -22.94 -8.22
C GLN A 33 -1.52 -22.84 -7.73
N ALA A 34 -1.10 -23.93 -7.08
CA ALA A 34 0.24 -24.26 -6.57
C ALA A 34 0.81 -23.26 -5.57
N SER A 35 1.16 -23.75 -4.36
CA SER A 35 2.21 -23.07 -3.61
C SER A 35 3.40 -22.89 -4.57
N ASN A 36 4.00 -21.70 -4.59
CA ASN A 36 5.25 -21.50 -5.30
C ASN A 36 6.26 -22.45 -4.64
N ALA A 37 6.47 -23.64 -5.22
CA ALA A 37 7.28 -24.69 -4.63
C ALA A 37 8.72 -24.23 -4.36
N TYR A 38 9.19 -23.23 -5.11
CA TYR A 38 10.44 -22.55 -4.83
C TYR A 38 10.38 -21.79 -3.51
N LEU A 39 9.33 -20.99 -3.29
CA LEU A 39 9.15 -20.25 -2.05
C LEU A 39 9.07 -21.19 -0.84
N ASP A 40 8.30 -22.28 -0.93
CA ASP A 40 8.26 -23.27 0.16
C ASP A 40 9.65 -23.85 0.47
N THR A 41 10.47 -24.11 -0.55
CA THR A 41 11.85 -24.59 -0.37
C THR A 41 12.76 -23.51 0.24
N ILE A 42 12.68 -22.27 -0.25
CA ILE A 42 13.47 -21.12 0.22
C ILE A 42 13.17 -20.82 1.69
N MET A 43 11.89 -20.90 2.06
CA MET A 43 11.40 -20.58 3.41
C MET A 43 11.52 -21.76 4.39
N SER A 44 12.08 -22.90 3.95
CA SER A 44 12.24 -24.09 4.77
C SER A 44 13.72 -24.44 5.02
N VAL A 45 13.97 -25.11 6.14
CA VAL A 45 15.29 -25.65 6.50
C VAL A 45 15.17 -27.15 6.70
N ARG A 46 16.00 -27.89 5.97
CA ARG A 46 16.06 -29.36 6.06
C ARG A 46 16.89 -29.81 7.25
N ALA A 47 16.61 -31.03 7.70
CA ALA A 47 17.49 -31.74 8.62
C ALA A 47 18.88 -31.87 7.98
N VAL A 48 19.90 -31.65 8.80
CA VAL A 48 21.27 -31.95 8.44
C VAL A 48 21.70 -33.10 9.32
N GLU A 49 22.01 -34.25 8.71
CA GLU A 49 22.64 -35.38 9.41
C GLU A 49 23.98 -34.93 10.00
N THR A 50 23.96 -34.39 11.22
CA THR A 50 25.16 -33.97 11.94
C THR A 50 25.27 -34.72 13.26
N LYS A 51 26.52 -34.98 13.66
CA LYS A 51 26.84 -35.49 15.00
C LYS A 51 26.73 -34.40 16.09
N ASN A 52 26.48 -33.14 15.71
CA ASN A 52 26.35 -32.00 16.61
C ASN A 52 24.91 -31.87 17.12
N LEU A 53 24.48 -32.86 17.88
CA LEU A 53 23.22 -32.80 18.61
C LEU A 53 23.40 -31.93 19.85
N GLY A 54 22.71 -30.79 19.87
CA GLY A 54 22.60 -29.96 21.07
C GLY A 54 21.44 -30.42 21.96
N LYS A 55 21.37 -29.88 23.18
CA LYS A 55 20.16 -30.03 24.00
C LYS A 55 19.06 -29.13 23.43
N GLU A 56 17.93 -29.74 23.09
CA GLU A 56 16.78 -29.09 22.46
C GLU A 56 16.33 -27.82 23.22
N SER A 57 16.28 -27.89 24.55
CA SER A 57 15.88 -26.78 25.41
C SER A 57 16.86 -25.60 25.40
N GLU A 58 18.17 -25.89 25.28
CA GLU A 58 19.21 -24.86 25.24
C GLU A 58 19.20 -24.16 23.87
N ASN A 59 19.16 -24.90 22.77
CA ASN A 59 19.13 -24.34 21.42
C ASN A 59 17.83 -23.56 21.13
N LYS A 60 16.67 -24.04 21.60
CA LYS A 60 15.40 -23.31 21.47
C LYS A 60 15.43 -22.01 22.27
N LYS A 61 16.03 -22.03 23.47
CA LYS A 61 16.20 -20.84 24.31
C LYS A 61 17.15 -19.85 23.63
N GLU A 62 18.30 -20.31 23.13
CA GLU A 62 19.28 -19.48 22.41
C GLU A 62 18.65 -18.83 21.17
N ALA A 63 17.97 -19.59 20.31
CA ALA A 63 17.30 -19.05 19.13
C ALA A 63 16.25 -17.99 19.50
N LYS A 64 15.47 -18.23 20.57
CA LYS A 64 14.50 -17.27 21.06
C LYS A 64 15.17 -16.02 21.63
N GLU A 65 16.21 -16.17 22.45
CA GLU A 65 16.95 -15.05 23.05
C GLU A 65 17.62 -14.17 21.98
N ILE A 66 18.20 -14.78 20.94
CA ILE A 66 18.76 -14.06 19.79
C ILE A 66 17.67 -13.28 19.05
N LEU A 67 16.56 -13.92 18.69
CA LEU A 67 15.49 -13.21 17.98
C LEU A 67 14.86 -12.10 18.84
N ASP A 68 14.63 -12.38 20.13
CA ASP A 68 14.08 -11.41 21.08
C ASP A 68 15.06 -10.24 21.30
N SER A 69 16.38 -10.46 21.32
CA SER A 69 17.36 -9.37 21.47
C SER A 69 17.31 -8.38 20.30
N PHE A 70 17.15 -8.88 19.06
CA PHE A 70 16.99 -8.04 17.87
C PHE A 70 15.64 -7.28 17.85
N THR A 71 14.65 -7.71 18.62
CA THR A 71 13.41 -6.92 18.80
C THR A 71 13.53 -5.84 19.84
N SER A 72 14.33 -6.08 20.88
CA SER A 72 14.61 -5.09 21.91
C SER A 72 15.51 -3.95 21.40
N GLU A 73 16.45 -4.21 20.48
CA GLU A 73 17.24 -3.15 19.85
C GLU A 73 16.42 -2.34 18.81
N ALA A 74 15.39 -2.95 18.23
CA ALA A 74 14.47 -2.29 17.31
C ALA A 74 13.41 -1.40 17.99
N HIS A 75 13.57 -1.10 19.30
CA HIS A 75 12.63 -0.34 20.14
C HIS A 75 12.34 1.10 19.69
N ALA A 76 12.99 1.61 18.63
CA ALA A 76 12.59 2.85 17.96
C ALA A 76 11.43 2.69 16.97
N SER A 77 11.06 1.46 16.59
CA SER A 77 9.97 1.20 15.63
C SER A 77 8.62 1.01 16.35
N GLN A 78 7.58 1.70 15.88
CA GLN A 78 6.21 1.67 16.44
C GLN A 78 5.52 0.28 16.38
N VAL A 79 6.23 -0.77 15.93
CA VAL A 79 5.66 -2.08 15.58
C VAL A 79 6.37 -3.16 16.36
N ALA A 80 5.65 -3.79 17.28
CA ALA A 80 6.17 -4.95 18.01
C ALA A 80 6.28 -6.13 17.03
N LYS A 81 7.51 -6.50 16.66
CA LYS A 81 7.74 -7.76 15.94
C LYS A 81 7.45 -8.91 16.91
N ARG A 82 6.73 -9.93 16.45
CA ARG A 82 6.41 -11.11 17.26
C ARG A 82 6.96 -12.36 16.59
N TYR A 83 7.76 -13.13 17.33
CA TYR A 83 8.18 -14.46 16.90
C TYR A 83 7.26 -15.52 17.51
N GLU A 84 6.83 -16.44 16.66
CA GLU A 84 6.03 -17.59 17.10
C GLU A 84 6.72 -18.87 16.70
N PHE A 85 7.16 -19.66 17.69
CA PHE A 85 7.64 -21.01 17.47
C PHE A 85 6.48 -21.99 17.63
N VAL A 86 6.08 -22.62 16.53
CA VAL A 86 4.92 -23.52 16.48
C VAL A 86 5.40 -24.92 16.17
N GLU A 87 5.36 -25.80 17.16
CA GLU A 87 5.62 -27.23 16.92
C GLU A 87 4.51 -27.82 16.06
N THR A 88 4.86 -28.55 15.00
CA THR A 88 3.90 -29.25 14.16
C THR A 88 4.46 -30.53 13.57
N LYS A 89 3.60 -31.54 13.44
CA LYS A 89 3.89 -32.81 12.75
C LYS A 89 3.58 -32.76 11.25
N SER A 90 3.07 -31.63 10.76
CA SER A 90 2.60 -31.47 9.37
C SER A 90 3.68 -30.98 8.40
N LEU A 91 4.92 -30.81 8.84
CA LEU A 91 6.01 -30.43 7.93
C LEU A 91 6.35 -31.61 6.99
N PRO A 92 6.69 -31.35 5.72
CA PRO A 92 7.14 -32.40 4.81
C PRO A 92 8.36 -33.15 5.34
N ASP A 93 8.51 -34.41 4.95
CA ASP A 93 9.62 -35.26 5.39
C ASP A 93 10.99 -34.60 5.13
N GLY A 94 11.82 -34.61 6.18
CA GLY A 94 13.15 -34.02 6.16
C GLY A 94 13.18 -32.49 6.33
N ILE A 95 12.04 -31.80 6.48
CA ILE A 95 11.97 -30.37 6.81
C ILE A 95 11.87 -30.21 8.34
N LEU A 96 12.85 -29.55 8.95
CA LEU A 96 12.86 -29.28 10.38
C LEU A 96 12.24 -27.95 10.76
N PHE A 97 12.39 -26.94 9.89
CA PHE A 97 11.83 -25.62 10.12
C PHE A 97 11.17 -25.07 8.86
N LYS A 98 10.09 -24.29 9.03
CA LYS A 98 9.48 -23.47 7.97
C LYS A 98 9.17 -22.08 8.54
N LEU A 99 9.65 -21.04 7.88
CA LEU A 99 9.32 -19.66 8.20
C LEU A 99 8.14 -19.18 7.35
N GLU A 100 7.15 -18.59 8.00
CA GLU A 100 6.08 -17.85 7.35
C GLU A 100 6.00 -16.45 7.96
N LEU A 101 5.86 -15.45 7.09
CA LEU A 101 5.58 -14.08 7.53
C LEU A 101 4.07 -13.88 7.45
N ASP A 102 3.51 -13.38 8.53
CA ASP A 102 2.07 -13.20 8.70
C ASP A 102 1.79 -11.92 9.49
N VAL A 103 0.53 -11.54 9.63
CA VAL A 103 0.12 -10.42 10.47
C VAL A 103 -0.88 -10.90 11.50
N ASP A 104 -0.63 -10.59 12.77
CA ASP A 104 -1.53 -10.95 13.87
C ASP A 104 -2.90 -10.31 13.62
N PRO A 105 -3.96 -11.12 13.49
CA PRO A 105 -5.29 -10.59 13.21
C PRO A 105 -5.77 -9.63 14.30
N LYS A 106 -5.36 -9.81 15.56
CA LYS A 106 -5.90 -9.06 16.69
C LYS A 106 -5.30 -7.67 16.87
N ASN A 107 -4.03 -7.49 16.52
CA ASN A 107 -3.27 -6.28 16.85
C ASN A 107 -2.43 -5.73 15.68
N SER A 108 -2.52 -6.33 14.49
CA SER A 108 -1.75 -5.93 13.29
C SER A 108 -0.24 -6.08 13.38
N ASN A 109 0.28 -6.76 14.40
CA ASN A 109 1.72 -6.94 14.52
C ASN A 109 2.22 -7.89 13.45
N LEU A 110 3.37 -7.57 12.86
CA LEU A 110 4.07 -8.49 11.97
C LEU A 110 4.55 -9.70 12.78
N ILE A 111 4.15 -10.89 12.34
CA ILE A 111 4.53 -12.17 12.91
C ILE A 111 5.54 -12.86 12.00
N TYR A 112 6.66 -13.28 12.59
CA TYR A 112 7.59 -14.24 12.00
C TYR A 112 7.30 -15.60 12.65
N ARG A 113 6.51 -16.43 11.97
CA ARG A 113 6.09 -17.74 12.48
C ARG A 113 7.04 -18.82 11.99
N ILE A 114 7.74 -19.44 12.92
CA ILE A 114 8.67 -20.55 12.67
C ILE A 114 7.97 -21.83 13.09
N TYR A 115 7.44 -22.55 12.12
CA TYR A 115 6.98 -23.92 12.33
C TYR A 115 8.18 -24.84 12.47
N HIS A 116 8.14 -25.75 13.43
CA HIS A 116 9.22 -26.69 13.63
C HIS A 116 8.72 -28.12 13.88
N ALA A 117 9.47 -29.11 13.37
CA ALA A 117 9.20 -30.51 13.66
C ALA A 117 9.49 -30.82 15.14
N PRO A 118 8.87 -31.86 15.74
CA PRO A 118 9.26 -32.32 17.07
C PRO A 118 10.74 -32.68 17.12
N GLY A 119 11.50 -32.14 18.08
CA GLY A 119 12.93 -32.38 18.18
C GLY A 119 13.81 -31.58 17.22
N ALA A 120 13.24 -30.69 16.38
CA ALA A 120 13.99 -29.91 15.39
C ALA A 120 15.17 -29.13 15.98
N PHE A 121 15.03 -28.59 17.20
CA PHE A 121 16.09 -27.82 17.86
C PHE A 121 17.28 -28.66 18.32
N LYS A 122 17.23 -30.01 18.24
CA LYS A 122 18.41 -30.85 18.47
C LYS A 122 19.44 -30.68 17.35
N ASP A 123 18.98 -30.38 16.14
CA ASP A 123 19.85 -30.05 15.00
C ASP A 123 20.31 -28.59 15.11
N ARG A 124 21.53 -28.41 15.63
CA ARG A 124 22.11 -27.09 15.84
C ARG A 124 22.34 -26.35 14.52
N THR A 125 22.68 -27.07 13.45
CA THR A 125 22.93 -26.49 12.13
C THR A 125 21.64 -25.95 11.53
N ALA A 126 20.56 -26.74 11.54
CA ALA A 126 19.27 -26.31 11.04
C ALA A 126 18.72 -25.13 11.87
N SER A 127 18.90 -25.18 13.20
CA SER A 127 18.48 -24.11 14.12
C SER A 127 19.22 -22.79 13.88
N ALA A 128 20.55 -22.85 13.68
CA ALA A 128 21.34 -21.68 13.31
C ALA A 128 20.91 -21.12 11.94
N ALA A 129 20.73 -22.00 10.95
CA ALA A 129 20.35 -21.59 9.60
C ALA A 129 18.97 -20.90 9.55
N ILE A 130 17.96 -21.34 10.33
CA ILE A 130 16.66 -20.66 10.37
C ILE A 130 16.75 -19.33 11.13
N THR A 131 17.54 -19.29 12.20
CA THR A 131 17.75 -18.07 13.00
C THR A 131 18.39 -16.99 12.16
N ASP A 132 19.49 -17.29 11.46
CA ASP A 132 20.19 -16.31 10.63
C ASP A 132 19.40 -15.84 9.41
N PHE A 133 18.64 -16.74 8.78
CA PHE A 133 17.75 -16.33 7.71
C PHE A 133 16.70 -15.33 8.23
N THR A 134 16.12 -15.62 9.40
CA THR A 134 15.18 -14.72 10.06
C THR A 134 15.84 -13.40 10.45
N LEU A 135 17.06 -13.42 11.00
CA LEU A 135 17.84 -12.23 11.34
C LEU A 135 18.14 -11.36 10.11
N THR A 136 18.46 -11.98 8.98
CA THR A 136 18.74 -11.25 7.74
C THR A 136 17.48 -10.58 7.18
N LEU A 137 16.32 -11.25 7.28
CA LEU A 137 15.03 -10.69 6.87
C LEU A 137 14.59 -9.48 7.73
N ILE A 138 15.03 -9.40 8.99
CA ILE A 138 14.69 -8.27 9.88
C ILE A 138 15.76 -7.18 9.92
N ASN A 139 16.86 -7.36 9.19
CA ASN A 139 17.99 -6.44 9.17
C ASN A 139 17.63 -5.17 8.38
N SER A 140 17.74 -4.01 9.03
CA SER A 140 17.43 -2.70 8.43
C SER A 140 18.35 -2.30 7.26
N ASN A 141 19.50 -2.96 7.12
CA ASN A 141 20.42 -2.77 6.00
C ASN A 141 20.04 -3.61 4.78
N VAL A 142 19.22 -4.65 4.97
CA VAL A 142 18.68 -5.47 3.88
C VAL A 142 17.33 -4.90 3.45
N PHE A 143 16.43 -4.76 4.42
CA PHE A 143 15.12 -4.16 4.26
C PHE A 143 15.01 -2.92 5.12
N GLY A 144 14.80 -1.75 4.52
CA GLY A 144 14.71 -0.48 5.26
C GLY A 144 13.63 -0.47 6.35
N THR A 145 12.62 -1.34 6.24
CA THR A 145 11.59 -1.57 7.25
C THR A 145 11.14 -3.05 7.27
N PRO A 146 10.69 -3.61 8.40
CA PRO A 146 10.15 -4.98 8.46
C PRO A 146 8.99 -5.24 7.49
N PHE A 147 8.23 -4.19 7.16
CA PHE A 147 7.15 -4.28 6.17
C PHE A 147 7.66 -4.54 4.75
N SER A 148 8.90 -4.13 4.43
CA SER A 148 9.50 -4.43 3.13
C SER A 148 9.79 -5.93 2.97
N ALA A 149 10.18 -6.61 4.05
CA ALA A 149 10.35 -8.07 4.06
C ALA A 149 9.00 -8.76 3.81
N PHE A 150 7.94 -8.27 4.46
CA PHE A 150 6.58 -8.77 4.30
C PHE A 150 6.03 -8.55 2.88
N GLU A 151 6.21 -7.35 2.32
CA GLU A 151 5.82 -7.02 0.94
C GLU A 151 6.56 -7.91 -0.08
N THR A 152 7.86 -8.13 0.13
CA THR A 152 8.63 -9.05 -0.72
C THR A 152 8.10 -10.48 -0.61
N TYR A 153 7.83 -10.96 0.61
CA TYR A 153 7.23 -12.28 0.84
C TYR A 153 5.86 -12.44 0.16
N TYR A 154 5.01 -11.42 0.20
CA TYR A 154 3.74 -11.41 -0.52
C TYR A 154 3.90 -11.59 -2.01
N ASN A 155 4.79 -10.79 -2.60
CA ASN A 155 5.02 -10.77 -4.03
C ASN A 155 5.51 -12.15 -4.46
N ALA A 156 6.45 -12.75 -3.72
CA ALA A 156 6.92 -14.11 -3.97
C ALA A 156 5.81 -15.16 -3.84
N ARG A 157 4.94 -15.04 -2.83
CA ARG A 157 3.78 -15.94 -2.63
C ARG A 157 2.77 -15.82 -3.77
N HIS A 158 2.69 -14.65 -4.40
CA HIS A 158 1.86 -14.39 -5.58
C HIS A 158 2.58 -14.66 -6.91
N GLY A 159 3.69 -15.41 -6.87
CA GLY A 159 4.38 -15.89 -8.05
C GLY A 159 5.28 -14.86 -8.72
N ASP A 160 5.66 -13.78 -8.03
CA ASP A 160 6.66 -12.85 -8.58
C ASP A 160 8.07 -13.48 -8.47
N PRO A 161 8.73 -13.78 -9.61
CA PRO A 161 10.01 -14.47 -9.60
C PRO A 161 11.16 -13.58 -9.14
N ILE A 162 11.05 -12.25 -9.25
CA ILE A 162 12.07 -11.31 -8.76
C ILE A 162 12.05 -11.30 -7.23
N ALA A 163 10.88 -11.17 -6.60
CA ALA A 163 10.71 -11.28 -5.16
C ALA A 163 11.13 -12.65 -4.61
N THR A 164 10.80 -13.72 -5.33
CA THR A 164 11.23 -15.08 -4.96
C THR A 164 12.76 -15.19 -5.01
N ASN A 165 13.41 -14.65 -6.05
CA ASN A 165 14.86 -14.62 -6.16
C ASN A 165 15.52 -13.75 -5.09
N ASN A 166 14.92 -12.63 -4.71
CA ASN A 166 15.41 -11.77 -3.64
C ASN A 166 15.44 -12.52 -2.29
N LEU A 167 14.37 -13.24 -1.95
CA LEU A 167 14.34 -14.10 -0.75
C LEU A 167 15.35 -15.24 -0.83
N LEU A 168 15.54 -15.83 -2.01
CA LEU A 168 16.56 -16.86 -2.23
C LEU A 168 17.98 -16.28 -2.03
N SER A 169 18.27 -15.10 -2.57
CA SER A 169 19.55 -14.43 -2.37
C SER A 169 19.81 -14.20 -0.89
N ILE A 170 18.82 -13.68 -0.14
CA ILE A 170 18.90 -13.50 1.32
C ILE A 170 19.16 -14.83 2.03
N ARG A 171 18.45 -15.89 1.64
CA ARG A 171 18.64 -17.25 2.18
C ARG A 171 20.06 -17.78 1.95
N MET A 172 20.69 -17.38 0.86
CA MET A 172 22.05 -17.80 0.47
C MET A 172 23.16 -16.84 0.92
N THR A 173 22.84 -15.63 1.41
CA THR A 173 23.83 -14.61 1.81
C THR A 173 23.88 -14.34 3.31
N GLY A 174 22.95 -14.89 4.10
CA GLY A 174 22.91 -14.71 5.55
C GLY A 174 24.26 -15.04 6.23
N PRO A 175 24.56 -14.47 7.40
CA PRO A 175 25.86 -14.61 8.08
C PRO A 175 26.23 -16.06 8.41
N THR A 176 25.30 -17.02 8.36
CA THR A 176 25.67 -18.44 8.39
C THR A 176 26.43 -18.87 7.17
N TYR A 177 26.30 -18.27 5.97
CA TYR A 177 27.13 -18.66 4.83
C TYR A 177 28.61 -18.37 5.08
N THR A 178 28.92 -17.26 5.75
CA THR A 178 30.27 -16.90 6.19
C THR A 178 30.67 -17.58 7.51
N TYR A 179 29.71 -17.92 8.39
CA TYR A 179 29.97 -18.75 9.59
C TYR A 179 30.09 -20.25 9.25
N THR A 180 29.51 -20.72 8.15
CA THR A 180 29.63 -22.09 7.64
C THR A 180 30.96 -22.34 6.97
N GLU A 181 31.68 -21.31 6.51
CA GLU A 181 33.10 -21.48 6.17
C GLU A 181 33.93 -21.79 7.43
N LYS A 182 33.52 -21.34 8.62
CA LYS A 182 34.10 -21.80 9.91
C LYS A 182 33.50 -23.11 10.42
N LEU A 183 32.29 -23.48 10.00
CA LEU A 183 31.70 -24.82 10.18
C LEU A 183 31.95 -25.73 8.98
N ALA A 184 32.98 -25.48 8.16
CA ALA A 184 33.41 -26.32 7.03
C ALA A 184 33.79 -27.76 7.46
N LEU A 185 33.74 -28.06 8.76
CA LEU A 185 33.80 -29.39 9.34
C LEU A 185 32.44 -30.14 9.38
N LEU A 186 31.34 -29.54 8.87
CA LEU A 186 29.98 -30.08 8.86
C LEU A 186 29.41 -30.23 7.43
N GLU A 187 30.24 -30.57 6.45
CA GLU A 187 29.85 -30.94 5.07
C GLU A 187 29.15 -32.32 5.00
N GLY A 188 28.00 -32.47 5.68
CA GLY A 188 27.15 -33.64 5.51
C GLY A 188 26.53 -33.69 4.11
N PRO A 189 26.32 -34.87 3.52
CA PRO A 189 25.74 -35.01 2.18
C PRO A 189 24.36 -34.33 2.04
N ASP A 190 23.59 -34.22 3.11
CA ASP A 190 22.27 -33.58 3.08
C ASP A 190 22.32 -32.05 3.09
N PHE A 191 23.33 -31.45 3.73
CA PHE A 191 23.55 -30.00 3.60
C PHE A 191 23.89 -29.63 2.16
N LYS A 192 24.78 -30.41 1.53
CA LYS A 192 25.14 -30.23 0.11
C LYS A 192 23.93 -30.39 -0.81
N LYS A 193 23.09 -31.43 -0.60
CA LYS A 193 21.83 -31.58 -1.35
C LYS A 193 20.91 -30.38 -1.17
N SER A 194 20.80 -29.84 0.05
CA SER A 194 20.00 -28.63 0.29
C SER A 194 20.54 -27.43 -0.49
N LEU A 195 21.85 -27.21 -0.47
CA LEU A 195 22.49 -26.14 -1.24
C LEU A 195 22.31 -26.33 -2.76
N ASP A 196 22.56 -27.54 -3.26
CA ASP A 196 22.36 -27.87 -4.67
C ASP A 196 20.91 -27.60 -5.10
N SER A 197 19.93 -27.89 -4.24
CA SER A 197 18.52 -27.59 -4.51
C SER A 197 18.25 -26.08 -4.62
N LEU A 198 18.83 -25.27 -3.72
CA LEU A 198 18.72 -23.80 -3.77
C LEU A 198 19.41 -23.23 -5.01
N GLN A 199 20.57 -23.77 -5.40
CA GLN A 199 21.29 -23.37 -6.61
C GLN A 199 20.51 -23.73 -7.88
N GLN A 200 19.86 -24.89 -7.92
CA GLN A 200 18.97 -25.27 -9.03
C GLN A 200 17.77 -24.32 -9.13
N ILE A 201 17.17 -23.94 -8.00
CA ILE A 201 16.09 -22.93 -7.97
C ILE A 201 16.61 -21.60 -8.52
N LYS A 202 17.82 -21.16 -8.12
CA LYS A 202 18.44 -19.92 -8.61
C LYS A 202 18.57 -19.90 -10.13
N VAL A 203 19.02 -20.99 -10.73
CA VAL A 203 19.15 -21.13 -12.19
C VAL A 203 17.79 -21.04 -12.88
N LYS A 204 16.76 -21.70 -12.34
CA LYS A 204 15.39 -21.65 -12.87
C LYS A 204 14.80 -20.24 -12.78
N LEU A 205 14.90 -19.60 -11.62
CA LEU A 205 14.44 -18.22 -11.40
C LEU A 205 15.13 -17.23 -12.33
N ALA A 206 16.44 -17.38 -12.59
CA ALA A 206 17.14 -16.52 -13.54
C ALA A 206 16.54 -16.58 -14.96
N SER A 207 16.12 -17.77 -15.40
CA SER A 207 15.41 -17.96 -16.68
C SER A 207 14.03 -17.31 -16.65
N GLU A 208 13.25 -17.55 -15.59
CA GLU A 208 11.90 -16.98 -15.42
C GLU A 208 11.93 -15.45 -15.35
N ILE A 209 12.89 -14.86 -14.63
CA ILE A 209 13.10 -13.40 -14.56
C ILE A 209 13.44 -12.84 -15.94
N LYS A 210 14.29 -13.53 -16.73
CA LYS A 210 14.62 -13.09 -18.09
C LYS A 210 13.38 -13.08 -18.99
N GLN A 211 12.55 -14.11 -18.89
CA GLN A 211 11.28 -14.19 -19.64
C GLN A 211 10.31 -13.09 -19.20
N LEU A 212 10.15 -12.88 -17.89
CA LEU A 212 9.33 -11.81 -17.33
C LEU A 212 9.79 -10.44 -17.83
N LYS A 213 11.08 -10.11 -17.72
CA LYS A 213 11.63 -8.83 -18.20
C LYS A 213 11.41 -8.62 -19.70
N THR A 214 11.49 -9.68 -20.49
CA THR A 214 11.21 -9.63 -21.94
C THR A 214 9.74 -9.32 -22.20
N LYS A 215 8.83 -9.98 -21.48
CA LYS A 215 7.38 -9.74 -21.56
C LYS A 215 7.04 -8.30 -21.13
N ARG A 216 7.55 -7.87 -19.96
CA ARG A 216 7.36 -6.51 -19.43
C ARG A 216 7.78 -5.45 -20.43
N LYS A 217 8.97 -5.58 -21.03
CA LYS A 217 9.45 -4.65 -22.07
C LYS A 217 8.51 -4.55 -23.27
N ALA A 218 7.91 -5.66 -23.71
CA ALA A 218 6.96 -5.65 -24.81
C ALA A 218 5.62 -4.98 -24.44
N GLU A 219 5.14 -5.18 -23.22
CA GLU A 219 3.92 -4.55 -22.69
C GLU A 219 4.14 -3.04 -22.45
N ASP A 220 5.28 -2.65 -21.89
CA ASP A 220 5.70 -1.25 -21.71
C ASP A 220 5.75 -0.52 -23.05
N ALA A 221 6.36 -1.12 -24.08
CA ALA A 221 6.37 -0.55 -25.42
C ALA A 221 4.95 -0.34 -25.97
N LYS A 222 4.02 -1.29 -25.74
CA LYS A 222 2.61 -1.14 -26.15
C LYS A 222 1.92 -0.01 -25.40
N ARG A 223 2.08 0.08 -24.08
CA ARG A 223 1.51 1.16 -23.26
C ARG A 223 2.01 2.52 -23.74
N LYS A 224 3.33 2.66 -23.94
CA LYS A 224 4.00 3.90 -24.36
C LYS A 224 3.48 4.49 -25.67
N ILE A 225 3.08 3.65 -26.64
CA ILE A 225 2.49 4.11 -27.91
C ILE A 225 1.24 4.97 -27.66
N GLY A 226 0.43 4.63 -26.66
CA GLY A 226 -0.78 5.39 -26.32
C GLY A 226 -0.52 6.69 -25.56
N LEU A 227 0.60 6.78 -24.81
CA LEU A 227 0.85 7.89 -23.89
C LEU A 227 1.11 9.22 -24.60
N ASP A 228 1.76 9.23 -25.77
CA ASP A 228 2.05 10.46 -26.50
C ASP A 228 0.78 11.18 -26.96
N THR A 229 -0.27 10.41 -27.24
CA THR A 229 -1.59 10.93 -27.59
C THR A 229 -2.30 11.51 -26.36
N LEU A 230 -2.18 10.82 -25.22
CA LEU A 230 -2.75 11.28 -23.95
C LEU A 230 -2.03 12.54 -23.43
N ASP A 231 -0.72 12.66 -23.61
CA ASP A 231 0.06 13.83 -23.20
C ASP A 231 -0.40 15.11 -23.90
N LYS A 232 -0.82 14.98 -25.16
CA LYS A 232 -1.32 16.07 -26.04
C LYS A 232 -2.83 16.27 -25.96
N ALA A 233 -3.52 15.61 -25.02
CA ALA A 233 -4.95 15.77 -24.86
C ALA A 233 -5.32 17.26 -24.63
N PRO A 234 -6.46 17.74 -25.15
CA PRO A 234 -6.85 19.14 -24.99
C PRO A 234 -7.10 19.51 -23.52
N VAL A 235 -7.06 20.81 -23.23
CA VAL A 235 -7.45 21.39 -21.93
C VAL A 235 -8.83 20.87 -21.54
N GLY A 236 -8.97 20.44 -20.29
CA GLY A 236 -10.20 19.79 -19.81
C GLY A 236 -10.24 18.27 -19.91
N LYS A 237 -9.31 17.64 -20.66
CA LYS A 237 -8.97 16.20 -20.59
C LYS A 237 -7.60 15.96 -19.93
N GLN A 238 -6.99 17.02 -19.39
CA GLN A 238 -5.75 16.96 -18.63
C GLN A 238 -6.04 16.54 -17.19
N PHE A 239 -5.13 15.80 -16.56
CA PHE A 239 -5.31 15.16 -15.26
C PHE A 239 -5.77 16.13 -14.16
N ARG A 240 -5.08 17.28 -14.04
CA ARG A 240 -5.48 18.35 -13.12
C ARG A 240 -6.89 18.86 -13.42
N ASP A 241 -7.23 19.05 -14.69
CA ASP A 241 -8.54 19.61 -15.06
C ASP A 241 -9.68 18.61 -14.80
N LEU A 242 -9.42 17.30 -14.91
CA LEU A 242 -10.36 16.25 -14.53
C LEU A 242 -10.65 16.30 -13.03
N ILE A 243 -9.61 16.39 -12.19
CA ILE A 243 -9.75 16.54 -10.73
C ILE A 243 -10.47 17.85 -10.39
N ALA A 244 -10.07 18.97 -11.02
CA ALA A 244 -10.67 20.28 -10.79
C ALA A 244 -12.17 20.34 -11.10
N LYS A 245 -12.66 19.47 -12.00
CA LYS A 245 -14.09 19.31 -12.33
C LYS A 245 -14.81 18.30 -11.45
N GLY A 246 -14.08 17.57 -10.59
CA GLY A 246 -14.62 16.43 -9.84
C GLY A 246 -14.88 15.20 -10.72
N ASP A 247 -14.27 15.10 -11.91
CA ASP A 247 -14.44 13.95 -12.82
C ASP A 247 -13.58 12.77 -12.34
N ARG A 248 -14.04 12.12 -11.28
CA ARG A 248 -13.42 10.95 -10.65
C ARG A 248 -13.22 9.79 -11.63
N LYS A 249 -14.21 9.53 -12.48
CA LYS A 249 -14.13 8.45 -13.49
C LYS A 249 -13.09 8.76 -14.55
N GLY A 250 -13.11 9.96 -15.13
CA GLY A 250 -12.09 10.36 -16.10
C GLY A 250 -10.68 10.36 -15.50
N THR A 251 -10.56 10.74 -14.22
CA THR A 251 -9.30 10.71 -13.46
C THR A 251 -8.79 9.27 -13.32
N ALA A 252 -9.66 8.34 -12.89
CA ALA A 252 -9.37 6.91 -12.77
C ALA A 252 -8.99 6.27 -14.12
N ASP A 253 -9.77 6.54 -15.17
CA ASP A 253 -9.52 6.03 -16.53
C ASP A 253 -8.16 6.50 -17.08
N LEU A 254 -7.77 7.73 -16.74
CA LEU A 254 -6.47 8.26 -17.14
C LEU A 254 -5.34 7.60 -16.34
N LEU A 255 -5.47 7.48 -15.01
CA LEU A 255 -4.49 6.80 -14.17
C LEU A 255 -4.23 5.36 -14.62
N GLN A 256 -5.30 4.61 -14.93
CA GLN A 256 -5.19 3.24 -15.44
C GLN A 256 -4.33 3.13 -16.70
N LYS A 257 -4.28 4.16 -17.55
CA LYS A 257 -3.48 4.16 -18.77
C LYS A 257 -2.01 4.52 -18.52
N TYR A 258 -1.74 5.33 -17.50
CA TYR A 258 -0.37 5.81 -17.20
C TYR A 258 0.42 4.88 -16.30
N LEU A 259 -0.23 4.17 -15.37
CA LEU A 259 0.45 3.28 -14.44
C LEU A 259 1.17 2.14 -15.20
N PRO A 260 2.46 1.87 -14.90
CA PRO A 260 3.23 0.79 -15.51
C PRO A 260 2.87 -0.58 -14.94
N TRP A 261 1.63 -1.03 -15.14
CA TRP A 261 1.09 -2.29 -14.57
C TRP A 261 1.97 -3.50 -14.83
N GLU A 262 2.60 -3.54 -16.00
CA GLU A 262 3.53 -4.59 -16.43
C GLU A 262 4.73 -4.71 -15.48
N ASP A 263 5.25 -3.59 -14.98
CA ASP A 263 6.45 -3.54 -14.13
C ASP A 263 6.14 -3.67 -12.64
N MET A 264 4.89 -3.45 -12.25
CA MET A 264 4.47 -3.52 -10.84
C MET A 264 4.47 -4.95 -10.30
N ALA A 265 4.97 -5.09 -9.07
CA ALA A 265 4.81 -6.32 -8.31
C ALA A 265 3.32 -6.50 -7.89
N PRO A 266 2.90 -7.73 -7.51
CA PRO A 266 1.52 -8.01 -7.09
C PRO A 266 0.97 -7.07 -6.01
N PHE A 267 1.78 -6.71 -5.01
CA PHE A 267 1.39 -5.81 -3.93
C PHE A 267 1.07 -4.40 -4.44
N GLU A 268 2.01 -3.81 -5.17
CA GLU A 268 1.87 -2.48 -5.78
C GLU A 268 0.68 -2.43 -6.74
N THR A 269 0.50 -3.46 -7.56
CA THR A 269 -0.66 -3.58 -8.46
C THR A 269 -1.97 -3.53 -7.68
N LYS A 270 -2.06 -4.27 -6.57
CA LYS A 270 -3.28 -4.30 -5.74
C LYS A 270 -3.51 -2.97 -5.03
N PHE A 271 -2.46 -2.33 -4.52
CA PHE A 271 -2.51 -0.99 -3.92
C PHE A 271 -3.14 0.03 -4.89
N TRP A 272 -2.60 0.15 -6.10
CA TRP A 272 -3.09 1.11 -7.09
C TRP A 272 -4.49 0.79 -7.61
N ARG A 273 -4.83 -0.49 -7.81
CA ARG A 273 -6.19 -0.89 -8.20
C ARG A 273 -7.21 -0.51 -7.14
N ASN A 274 -6.87 -0.72 -5.86
CA ASN A 274 -7.74 -0.33 -4.75
C ASN A 274 -7.97 1.19 -4.74
N TYR A 275 -6.89 1.97 -4.82
CA TYR A 275 -6.97 3.43 -4.93
C TYR A 275 -7.88 3.89 -6.08
N ILE A 276 -7.68 3.37 -7.30
CA ILE A 276 -8.48 3.70 -8.49
C ILE A 276 -9.96 3.35 -8.30
N SER A 277 -10.24 2.18 -7.72
CA SER A 277 -11.61 1.73 -7.43
C SER A 277 -12.32 2.68 -6.46
N ILE A 278 -11.63 3.04 -5.37
CA ILE A 278 -12.18 3.90 -4.32
C ILE A 278 -12.41 5.33 -4.84
N ILE A 279 -11.46 5.92 -5.58
CA ILE A 279 -11.67 7.29 -6.09
C ILE A 279 -12.84 7.35 -7.08
N THR A 280 -13.12 6.25 -7.80
CA THR A 280 -14.24 6.16 -8.75
C THR A 280 -15.59 6.08 -8.03
N LYS A 281 -15.62 5.41 -6.87
CA LYS A 281 -16.83 5.20 -6.06
C LYS A 281 -16.53 5.51 -4.57
N PRO A 282 -16.35 6.79 -4.21
CA PRO A 282 -16.09 7.16 -2.84
C PRO A 282 -17.35 6.95 -1.99
N VAL A 283 -17.13 6.77 -0.69
CA VAL A 283 -18.23 6.68 0.26
C VAL A 283 -19.00 8.02 0.38
N PRO A 284 -20.30 7.99 0.75
CA PRO A 284 -21.06 9.20 0.99
C PRO A 284 -20.41 10.11 2.05
N LEU A 285 -20.61 11.43 1.95
CA LEU A 285 -19.93 12.43 2.77
C LEU A 285 -20.13 12.21 4.28
N GLU A 286 -21.32 11.77 4.71
CA GLU A 286 -21.60 11.47 6.12
C GLU A 286 -20.90 10.22 6.67
N GLN A 287 -20.21 9.48 5.79
CA GLN A 287 -19.41 8.30 6.10
C GLN A 287 -17.92 8.53 5.84
N ARG A 288 -17.49 9.78 5.66
CA ARG A 288 -16.08 10.15 5.56
C ARG A 288 -15.53 10.50 6.94
N VAL A 289 -14.20 10.58 7.02
CA VAL A 289 -13.48 10.97 8.25
C VAL A 289 -12.87 12.36 8.08
N LEU A 290 -12.86 13.13 9.16
CA LEU A 290 -12.25 14.46 9.22
C LEU A 290 -10.75 14.31 9.48
N ILE A 291 -9.93 14.92 8.64
CA ILE A 291 -8.47 14.90 8.78
C ILE A 291 -7.87 16.24 8.33
N TYR A 292 -6.69 16.58 8.84
CA TYR A 292 -6.04 17.87 8.65
C TYR A 292 -4.72 17.77 7.89
N ARG A 293 -4.33 18.87 7.25
CA ARG A 293 -3.03 19.00 6.57
C ARG A 293 -2.51 20.44 6.63
N GLY A 294 -1.22 20.59 6.95
CA GLY A 294 -0.49 21.85 6.77
C GLY A 294 -0.06 22.03 5.30
N LEU A 295 -0.14 23.26 4.79
CA LEU A 295 -0.01 23.55 3.35
C LEU A 295 1.14 24.53 3.00
N ASN A 296 2.19 24.64 3.82
CA ASN A 296 3.15 25.75 3.71
C ASN A 296 3.81 25.87 2.31
N ASP A 297 4.28 24.75 1.76
CA ASP A 297 4.91 24.68 0.41
C ASP A 297 4.01 24.01 -0.65
N ASP A 298 2.76 23.76 -0.30
CA ASP A 298 1.83 23.06 -1.18
C ASP A 298 1.26 24.00 -2.23
N TYR A 299 1.18 23.51 -3.47
CA TYR A 299 0.46 24.22 -4.50
C TYR A 299 -1.04 23.97 -4.38
N ILE A 300 -1.78 25.01 -4.02
CA ILE A 300 -3.24 25.00 -3.91
C ILE A 300 -3.83 25.07 -5.32
N ASN A 301 -4.35 23.93 -5.80
CA ASN A 301 -5.00 23.85 -7.12
C ASN A 301 -6.45 24.31 -7.02
N ARG A 302 -6.96 24.83 -8.14
CA ARG A 302 -8.22 25.59 -8.20
C ARG A 302 -9.28 24.77 -8.92
N ALA A 303 -10.47 24.65 -8.33
CA ALA A 303 -11.56 23.93 -8.96
C ALA A 303 -12.27 24.78 -10.04
N TYR A 304 -13.03 24.11 -10.91
CA TYR A 304 -13.95 24.79 -11.81
C TYR A 304 -15.25 25.11 -11.10
N VAL A 305 -15.69 26.36 -11.20
CA VAL A 305 -17.03 26.79 -10.78
C VAL A 305 -17.70 27.48 -11.95
N ASN A 306 -18.89 27.00 -12.35
CA ASN A 306 -19.66 27.54 -13.48
C ASN A 306 -18.83 27.66 -14.78
N GLY A 307 -17.96 26.67 -15.06
CA GLY A 307 -17.13 26.63 -16.26
C GLY A 307 -15.89 27.53 -16.24
N LYS A 308 -15.61 28.24 -15.14
CA LYS A 308 -14.42 29.09 -14.98
C LYS A 308 -13.50 28.57 -13.89
N ILE A 309 -12.19 28.76 -14.07
CA ILE A 309 -11.18 28.52 -13.05
C ILE A 309 -11.15 29.73 -12.12
N LEU A 310 -11.27 29.50 -10.82
CA LEU A 310 -11.18 30.55 -9.80
C LEU A 310 -9.75 31.11 -9.68
N THR A 311 -9.60 32.32 -9.16
CA THR A 311 -8.32 32.75 -8.58
C THR A 311 -8.01 31.93 -7.32
N GLU A 312 -6.76 31.94 -6.87
CA GLU A 312 -6.38 31.20 -5.66
C GLU A 312 -7.13 31.71 -4.42
N LYS A 313 -7.19 33.04 -4.25
CA LYS A 313 -7.98 33.67 -3.19
C LYS A 313 -9.45 33.27 -3.24
N GLU A 314 -10.09 33.34 -4.40
CA GLU A 314 -11.49 32.91 -4.55
C GLU A 314 -11.67 31.41 -4.27
N ALA A 315 -10.72 30.56 -4.69
CA ALA A 315 -10.76 29.14 -4.42
C ALA A 315 -10.67 28.84 -2.92
N ILE A 316 -9.84 29.58 -2.19
CA ILE A 316 -9.72 29.49 -0.73
C ILE A 316 -10.99 30.01 -0.05
N GLU A 317 -11.47 31.20 -0.42
CA GLU A 317 -12.68 31.81 0.18
C GLU A 317 -13.94 30.98 -0.04
N GLN A 318 -14.05 30.32 -1.20
CA GLN A 318 -15.20 29.49 -1.57
C GLN A 318 -15.05 28.02 -1.18
N ASP A 319 -13.92 27.62 -0.57
CA ASP A 319 -13.61 26.23 -0.25
C ASP A 319 -13.68 25.32 -1.51
N LYS A 320 -13.14 25.82 -2.63
CA LYS A 320 -13.13 25.21 -3.98
C LYS A 320 -11.71 25.01 -4.51
N ALA A 321 -10.92 24.29 -3.73
CA ALA A 321 -9.55 23.93 -4.03
C ALA A 321 -9.28 22.44 -3.85
N PHE A 322 -8.11 21.98 -4.31
CA PHE A 322 -7.60 20.65 -4.06
C PHE A 322 -6.07 20.68 -4.05
N VAL A 323 -5.45 19.62 -3.52
CA VAL A 323 -4.01 19.48 -3.44
C VAL A 323 -3.56 18.24 -4.17
N MET A 324 -2.34 18.28 -4.71
CA MET A 324 -1.71 17.18 -5.41
C MET A 324 -0.35 16.91 -4.78
N SER A 325 0.11 15.67 -4.86
CA SER A 325 1.42 15.30 -4.33
C SER A 325 2.54 16.11 -5.00
N SER A 326 3.62 16.33 -4.26
CA SER A 326 4.75 17.12 -4.74
C SER A 326 5.37 16.53 -6.03
N GLY A 327 5.30 15.20 -6.19
CA GLY A 327 5.67 14.49 -7.43
C GLY A 327 4.83 14.89 -8.65
N MET A 328 3.61 15.37 -8.47
CA MET A 328 2.75 15.84 -9.57
C MET A 328 2.92 17.33 -9.87
N VAL A 329 3.32 18.13 -8.89
CA VAL A 329 3.31 19.60 -9.03
C VAL A 329 4.65 20.15 -9.56
N LYS A 330 5.78 19.58 -9.12
CA LYS A 330 7.11 20.14 -9.43
C LYS A 330 7.63 19.79 -10.83
N ASN A 331 7.03 18.79 -11.49
CA ASN A 331 7.46 18.34 -12.82
C ASN A 331 6.99 19.29 -13.93
N GLN A 332 7.83 19.50 -14.95
CA GLN A 332 7.51 20.35 -16.10
C GLN A 332 6.72 19.57 -17.17
N GLY A 333 5.89 20.27 -17.94
CA GLY A 333 5.06 19.69 -19.00
C GLY A 333 3.56 19.63 -18.68
N SER A 334 2.79 19.02 -19.59
CA SER A 334 1.35 18.84 -19.45
C SER A 334 1.01 17.97 -18.25
N TRP A 335 -0.14 18.18 -17.62
CA TRP A 335 -0.54 17.44 -16.41
C TRP A 335 -0.62 15.94 -16.63
N ASN A 336 -0.98 15.51 -17.85
CA ASN A 336 -0.95 14.10 -18.24
C ASN A 336 0.48 13.57 -18.29
N ARG A 337 1.42 14.31 -18.89
CA ARG A 337 2.83 13.90 -18.95
C ARG A 337 3.44 13.75 -17.55
N ARG A 338 3.01 14.56 -16.57
CA ARG A 338 3.48 14.44 -15.18
C ARG A 338 3.08 13.12 -14.51
N LEU A 339 2.06 12.41 -15.00
CA LEU A 339 1.75 11.06 -14.53
C LEU A 339 2.84 10.05 -14.89
N ARG A 340 3.68 10.32 -15.91
CA ARG A 340 4.87 9.50 -16.19
C ARG A 340 5.90 9.54 -15.06
N THR A 341 5.77 10.44 -14.09
CA THR A 341 6.58 10.38 -12.87
C THR A 341 6.32 9.10 -12.09
N LEU A 342 5.09 8.55 -12.12
CA LEU A 342 4.79 7.24 -11.52
C LEU A 342 5.57 6.11 -12.22
N GLU A 343 5.73 6.20 -13.55
CA GLU A 343 6.58 5.30 -14.31
C GLU A 343 8.07 5.49 -13.97
N ALA A 344 8.55 6.73 -13.94
CA ALA A 344 9.94 7.03 -13.60
C ALA A 344 10.30 6.60 -12.17
N MET A 345 9.34 6.68 -11.23
CA MET A 345 9.49 6.16 -9.89
C MET A 345 9.58 4.63 -9.87
N ASN A 346 8.89 3.94 -10.78
CA ASN A 346 8.96 2.49 -10.91
C ASN A 346 10.28 2.04 -11.55
N GLY A 347 10.74 2.73 -12.60
CA GLY A 347 11.98 2.39 -13.31
C GLY A 347 13.30 2.70 -12.56
N LYS A 348 13.25 3.42 -11.43
CA LYS A 348 14.42 3.71 -10.59
C LYS A 348 14.54 2.73 -9.43
N VAL A 349 15.77 2.39 -9.09
CA VAL A 349 16.10 1.78 -7.79
C VAL A 349 15.71 2.80 -6.73
N ILE A 350 14.79 2.42 -5.85
CA ILE A 350 14.38 3.30 -4.76
C ILE A 350 15.34 3.02 -3.62
N GLY A 351 16.37 3.85 -3.49
CA GLY A 351 17.25 3.82 -2.32
C GLY A 351 16.43 3.89 -1.04
N THR A 352 16.79 3.08 -0.05
CA THR A 352 16.31 3.28 1.32
C THR A 352 17.10 4.44 1.95
N ILE A 353 16.67 4.94 3.10
CA ILE A 353 17.44 5.92 3.90
C ILE A 353 18.87 5.40 4.20
N ASN A 354 19.06 4.07 4.21
CA ASN A 354 20.33 3.40 4.49
C ASN A 354 21.13 3.03 3.22
N GLY A 355 20.71 3.47 2.03
CA GLY A 355 21.38 3.20 0.75
C GLY A 355 20.52 2.42 -0.25
N GLU A 356 21.05 2.26 -1.47
CA GLU A 356 20.44 1.45 -2.52
C GLU A 356 20.61 -0.04 -2.21
N THR A 357 19.48 -0.76 -2.07
CA THR A 357 19.48 -2.22 -1.99
C THR A 357 18.65 -2.77 -3.15
N GLU A 358 19.09 -3.88 -3.74
CA GLU A 358 18.34 -4.60 -4.79
C GLU A 358 16.96 -5.10 -4.29
N PHE A 359 16.77 -5.13 -2.96
CA PHE A 359 15.55 -5.57 -2.29
C PHE A 359 14.44 -4.51 -2.28
N SER A 360 14.78 -3.24 -2.54
CA SER A 360 13.82 -2.13 -2.59
C SER A 360 12.80 -2.25 -3.74
N GLU A 361 13.20 -2.86 -4.86
CA GLU A 361 12.33 -3.04 -6.04
C GLU A 361 11.13 -3.95 -5.74
N THR A 362 11.32 -4.97 -4.90
CA THR A 362 10.28 -5.95 -4.54
C THR A 362 9.44 -5.53 -3.34
N ALA A 363 9.76 -4.38 -2.74
CA ALA A 363 9.10 -3.80 -1.58
C ALA A 363 8.76 -2.32 -1.80
N ARG A 364 8.30 -1.99 -3.01
CA ARG A 364 8.23 -0.62 -3.50
C ARG A 364 7.31 0.27 -2.68
N ILE A 365 6.12 -0.20 -2.28
CA ILE A 365 5.17 0.64 -1.54
C ILE A 365 5.72 0.97 -0.16
N SER A 366 6.19 -0.03 0.58
CA SER A 366 6.82 0.14 1.90
C SER A 366 8.03 1.07 1.82
N THR A 367 8.83 0.94 0.76
CA THR A 367 10.00 1.81 0.53
C THR A 367 9.60 3.25 0.21
N MET A 368 8.57 3.45 -0.62
CA MET A 368 8.05 4.79 -0.89
C MET A 368 7.44 5.45 0.35
N PHE A 369 6.81 4.68 1.24
CA PHE A 369 6.27 5.16 2.52
C PHE A 369 7.42 5.62 3.45
N LEU A 370 8.46 4.79 3.61
CA LEU A 370 9.66 5.13 4.38
C LEU A 370 10.32 6.40 3.85
N ASN A 371 10.51 6.47 2.53
CA ASN A 371 11.13 7.62 1.89
C ASN A 371 10.27 8.87 1.96
N HIS A 372 8.94 8.75 1.93
CA HIS A 372 8.04 9.88 2.10
C HIS A 372 8.22 10.54 3.47
N SER A 373 8.34 9.75 4.53
CA SER A 373 8.56 10.29 5.87
C SER A 373 9.86 11.08 5.96
N ALA A 374 10.95 10.58 5.36
CA ALA A 374 12.24 11.26 5.39
C ALA A 374 12.33 12.44 4.42
N ASN A 375 11.72 12.31 3.24
CA ASN A 375 11.71 13.30 2.18
C ASN A 375 10.39 13.23 1.40
N PRO A 376 9.36 14.00 1.80
CA PRO A 376 8.07 14.00 1.12
C PRO A 376 8.14 14.61 -0.29
N MET A 377 9.27 15.23 -0.65
CA MET A 377 9.47 15.87 -1.94
C MET A 377 9.72 14.84 -3.03
N GLY A 378 8.88 14.87 -4.06
CA GLY A 378 8.94 13.90 -5.15
C GLY A 378 8.29 12.56 -4.83
N SER A 379 7.64 12.42 -3.68
CA SER A 379 6.80 11.27 -3.37
C SER A 379 5.43 11.39 -4.06
N PRO A 380 4.77 10.26 -4.41
CA PRO A 380 3.43 10.30 -4.99
C PRO A 380 2.34 10.53 -3.94
N TYR A 381 2.67 10.66 -2.64
CA TYR A 381 1.68 10.78 -1.56
C TYR A 381 1.50 12.21 -1.05
N ILE A 382 0.38 12.41 -0.37
CA ILE A 382 0.00 13.61 0.38
C ILE A 382 -0.19 13.18 1.83
N SER A 383 0.57 13.78 2.75
CA SER A 383 0.48 13.56 4.20
C SER A 383 -0.75 14.22 4.83
N PHE A 384 -1.32 13.57 5.80
CA PHE A 384 -2.37 14.11 6.64
C PHE A 384 -2.12 13.71 8.09
N SER A 385 -2.66 14.51 9.01
CA SER A 385 -2.68 14.19 10.43
C SER A 385 -4.10 14.37 10.97
N PRO A 386 -4.59 13.45 11.82
CA PRO A 386 -5.84 13.67 12.53
C PRO A 386 -5.69 14.69 13.68
N ASN A 387 -4.45 15.05 14.05
CA ASN A 387 -4.19 16.10 15.04
C ASN A 387 -3.89 17.43 14.35
N LEU A 388 -4.78 18.40 14.57
CA LEU A 388 -4.65 19.74 14.03
C LEU A 388 -3.37 20.46 14.52
N ASN A 389 -2.83 20.15 15.70
CA ASN A 389 -1.56 20.72 16.18
C ASN A 389 -0.41 20.32 15.27
N ILE A 390 -0.32 19.03 14.95
CA ILE A 390 0.72 18.48 14.10
C ILE A 390 0.57 19.07 12.69
N ALA A 391 -0.64 19.08 12.14
CA ALA A 391 -0.90 19.70 10.83
C ALA A 391 -0.53 21.20 10.80
N ASN A 392 -0.82 21.96 11.87
CA ASN A 392 -0.42 23.36 11.98
C ASN A 392 1.10 23.53 12.06
N GLY A 393 1.83 22.64 12.74
CA GLY A 393 3.29 22.65 12.81
C GLY A 393 3.94 22.59 11.43
N PHE A 394 3.38 21.77 10.52
CA PHE A 394 3.84 21.69 9.13
C PHE A 394 3.37 22.84 8.24
N GLY A 395 2.22 23.43 8.56
CA GLY A 395 1.56 24.43 7.72
C GLY A 395 1.91 25.87 8.02
N SER A 396 2.26 26.18 9.28
CA SER A 396 2.47 27.51 9.88
C SER A 396 1.35 28.54 9.56
N ASP A 397 1.32 29.01 8.33
CA ASP A 397 0.41 30.02 7.80
C ASP A 397 -0.84 29.45 7.13
N LYS A 398 -0.77 28.21 6.64
CA LYS A 398 -1.86 27.56 5.91
C LYS A 398 -2.15 26.17 6.47
N VAL A 399 -3.40 25.96 6.90
CA VAL A 399 -3.89 24.67 7.37
C VAL A 399 -5.24 24.37 6.73
N SER A 400 -5.49 23.10 6.44
CA SER A 400 -6.69 22.66 5.75
C SER A 400 -7.32 21.47 6.46
N SER A 401 -8.63 21.34 6.30
CA SER A 401 -9.41 20.21 6.79
C SER A 401 -10.16 19.55 5.64
N TYR A 402 -10.28 18.23 5.70
CA TYR A 402 -10.87 17.41 4.65
C TYR A 402 -11.80 16.35 5.22
N LEU A 403 -12.84 16.02 4.46
CA LEU A 403 -13.65 14.82 4.62
C LEU A 403 -13.23 13.81 3.57
N ILE A 404 -12.37 12.87 3.99
CA ILE A 404 -11.76 11.88 3.10
C ILE A 404 -12.45 10.54 3.27
N ASP A 405 -12.59 9.82 2.15
CA ASP A 405 -12.94 8.41 2.18
C ASP A 405 -11.87 7.65 2.98
N PRO A 406 -12.23 7.04 4.12
CA PRO A 406 -11.27 6.40 5.00
C PRO A 406 -10.45 5.29 4.33
N ARG A 407 -10.95 4.71 3.22
CA ARG A 407 -10.27 3.67 2.46
C ARG A 407 -9.09 4.23 1.64
N LEU A 408 -9.03 5.55 1.44
CA LEU A 408 -7.93 6.25 0.77
C LEU A 408 -6.80 6.66 1.72
N LEU A 409 -7.04 6.64 3.04
CA LEU A 409 -6.05 7.03 4.05
C LEU A 409 -5.22 5.83 4.46
N ASN A 410 -3.95 5.83 4.06
CA ASN A 410 -3.01 4.75 4.39
C ASN A 410 -2.13 5.21 5.54
N PHE A 411 -2.21 4.56 6.70
CA PHE A 411 -1.27 4.85 7.79
C PHE A 411 0.17 4.64 7.32
N ASN A 412 1.05 5.61 7.58
CA ASN A 412 2.46 5.48 7.23
C ASN A 412 3.21 4.59 8.21
N TYR A 413 2.95 3.29 8.11
CA TYR A 413 3.56 2.25 8.96
C TYR A 413 5.09 2.19 8.84
N ALA A 414 5.67 2.79 7.81
CA ALA A 414 7.11 2.78 7.59
C ALA A 414 7.81 4.01 8.16
N SER A 415 7.06 5.00 8.70
CA SER A 415 7.65 6.18 9.33
C SER A 415 8.46 5.81 10.57
N THR A 416 9.62 6.45 10.73
CA THR A 416 10.45 6.38 11.93
C THR A 416 10.16 7.52 12.92
N PHE A 417 9.27 8.46 12.57
CA PHE A 417 8.93 9.61 13.40
C PHE A 417 7.79 9.26 14.36
N VAL A 418 8.16 8.89 15.59
CA VAL A 418 7.23 8.30 16.57
C VAL A 418 6.10 9.26 16.99
N GLU A 419 6.36 10.57 16.96
CA GLU A 419 5.40 11.61 17.36
C GLU A 419 4.45 12.03 16.22
N GLU A 420 4.72 11.59 14.99
CA GLU A 420 3.97 11.97 13.80
C GLU A 420 3.08 10.82 13.35
N VAL A 421 1.81 10.82 13.77
CA VAL A 421 0.82 9.93 13.16
C VAL A 421 0.45 10.50 11.79
N GLU A 422 1.12 9.95 10.78
CA GLU A 422 0.97 10.34 9.39
C GLU A 422 0.08 9.36 8.62
N TYR A 423 -0.87 9.91 7.86
CA TYR A 423 -1.69 9.20 6.91
C TYR A 423 -1.39 9.69 5.50
N LEU A 424 -1.15 8.76 4.58
CA LEU A 424 -0.80 9.01 3.19
C LEU A 424 -1.99 8.79 2.28
N LEU A 425 -2.29 9.82 1.47
CA LEU A 425 -3.24 9.73 0.38
C LEU A 425 -2.49 9.76 -0.97
N PRO A 426 -2.74 8.84 -1.90
CA PRO A 426 -2.06 8.86 -3.20
C PRO A 426 -2.52 10.02 -4.11
N ILE A 427 -1.55 10.64 -4.77
CA ILE A 427 -1.64 11.54 -5.92
C ILE A 427 -2.37 12.88 -5.69
N SER A 428 -3.63 12.87 -5.28
CA SER A 428 -4.46 14.09 -5.21
C SER A 428 -5.70 13.92 -4.35
N THR A 429 -6.09 15.00 -3.66
CA THR A 429 -7.47 15.15 -3.17
C THR A 429 -8.40 15.61 -4.30
N PHE A 430 -9.71 15.52 -4.06
CA PHE A 430 -10.74 16.10 -4.93
C PHE A 430 -11.41 17.32 -4.28
N PRO A 431 -11.96 18.25 -5.08
CA PRO A 431 -12.63 19.44 -4.55
C PRO A 431 -13.82 19.17 -3.61
N ASP A 432 -14.49 18.01 -3.74
CA ASP A 432 -15.59 17.61 -2.83
C ASP A 432 -15.11 17.05 -1.49
N GLU A 433 -13.81 16.80 -1.34
CA GLU A 433 -13.21 16.34 -0.09
C GLU A 433 -12.76 17.49 0.80
N LEU A 434 -12.53 18.68 0.23
CA LEU A 434 -12.10 19.85 0.99
C LEU A 434 -13.26 20.40 1.84
N VAL A 435 -13.01 20.59 3.13
CA VAL A 435 -13.91 21.33 4.01
C VAL A 435 -13.59 22.81 3.97
N ALA A 436 -12.33 23.17 4.24
CA ALA A 436 -11.84 24.54 4.18
C ALA A 436 -10.32 24.61 4.23
N ILE A 437 -9.78 25.73 3.72
CA ILE A 437 -8.39 26.15 3.90
C ILE A 437 -8.40 27.42 4.74
N LEU A 438 -7.77 27.37 5.90
CA LEU A 438 -7.43 28.57 6.67
C LEU A 438 -6.06 29.04 6.21
N ASP A 439 -6.04 30.22 5.61
CA ASP A 439 -4.86 30.89 5.08
C ASP A 439 -4.75 32.27 5.71
N ARG A 440 -3.63 32.58 6.36
CA ARG A 440 -3.39 33.88 7.02
C ARG A 440 -3.37 35.07 6.07
N GLU A 441 -3.13 34.86 4.78
CA GLU A 441 -3.15 35.94 3.77
C GLU A 441 -4.59 36.30 3.35
N VAL A 442 -5.53 35.36 3.52
CA VAL A 442 -6.92 35.50 3.08
C VAL A 442 -7.87 35.73 4.26
N HIS A 443 -7.55 35.15 5.42
CA HIS A 443 -8.39 35.14 6.61
C HIS A 443 -7.69 35.81 7.80
N PRO A 444 -8.45 36.29 8.81
CA PRO A 444 -7.87 36.85 10.02
C PRO A 444 -6.88 35.89 10.70
N MET A 445 -5.86 36.46 11.35
CA MET A 445 -4.95 35.69 12.18
C MET A 445 -5.72 35.14 13.38
N LEU A 446 -5.86 33.82 13.42
CA LEU A 446 -6.56 33.11 14.50
C LEU A 446 -5.54 32.40 15.41
N GLU A 447 -5.78 32.53 16.71
CA GLU A 447 -5.12 31.72 17.75
C GLU A 447 -5.47 30.25 17.59
N TYR A 448 -4.64 29.37 18.15
CA TYR A 448 -4.74 27.92 17.93
C TYR A 448 -6.15 27.36 18.13
N ASP A 449 -6.77 27.60 19.30
CA ASP A 449 -8.12 27.10 19.62
C ASP A 449 -9.20 27.69 18.68
N GLN A 450 -8.99 28.92 18.21
CA GLN A 450 -9.89 29.59 17.28
C GLN A 450 -9.83 28.99 15.89
N ARG A 451 -8.67 28.43 15.47
CA ARG A 451 -8.52 27.74 14.18
C ARG A 451 -9.39 26.50 14.11
N GLN A 452 -9.39 25.68 15.17
CA GLN A 452 -10.20 24.48 15.20
C GLN A 452 -11.69 24.83 15.14
N ALA A 453 -12.13 25.77 15.97
CA ALA A 453 -13.52 26.24 15.98
C ALA A 453 -13.95 26.81 14.61
N TRP A 454 -13.04 27.48 13.90
CA TRP A 454 -13.30 27.99 12.55
C TRP A 454 -13.47 26.87 11.52
N LEU A 455 -12.58 25.88 11.53
CA LEU A 455 -12.68 24.70 10.64
C LEU A 455 -13.94 23.89 10.94
N ASP A 456 -14.29 23.71 12.22
CA ASP A 456 -15.53 23.05 12.63
C ASP A 456 -16.76 23.81 12.13
N LYS A 457 -16.78 25.15 12.22
CA LYS A 457 -17.88 25.96 11.67
C LYS A 457 -17.99 25.85 10.15
N LYS A 458 -16.87 25.70 9.44
CA LYS A 458 -16.86 25.44 7.99
C LYS A 458 -17.44 24.06 7.67
N LEU A 459 -17.07 23.04 8.44
CA LEU A 459 -17.68 21.71 8.36
C LEU A 459 -19.19 21.76 8.60
N GLU A 460 -19.66 22.47 9.63
CA GLU A 460 -21.09 22.62 9.90
C GLU A 460 -21.84 23.24 8.72
N LYS A 461 -21.28 24.28 8.09
CA LYS A 461 -21.86 24.92 6.91
C LYS A 461 -21.89 23.98 5.70
N LEU A 462 -20.81 23.24 5.46
CA LEU A 462 -20.75 22.25 4.39
C LEU A 462 -21.86 21.19 4.56
N ILE A 463 -21.99 20.63 5.76
CA ILE A 463 -23.00 19.62 6.07
C ILE A 463 -24.42 20.20 6.02
N ALA A 464 -24.64 21.42 6.50
CA ALA A 464 -25.92 22.10 6.38
C ALA A 464 -26.35 22.28 4.91
N LYS A 465 -25.40 22.64 4.04
CA LYS A 465 -25.63 22.81 2.61
C LYS A 465 -25.99 21.50 1.93
N GLU A 466 -25.30 20.41 2.26
CA GLU A 466 -25.49 19.11 1.61
C GLU A 466 -26.73 18.35 2.12
N TYR A 467 -26.99 18.37 3.43
CA TYR A 467 -28.04 17.54 4.05
C TYR A 467 -29.21 18.35 4.63
N GLY A 468 -29.13 19.68 4.63
CA GLY A 468 -30.11 20.58 5.24
C GLY A 468 -29.92 20.77 6.75
N GLU A 469 -30.38 21.92 7.27
CA GLU A 469 -30.26 22.30 8.69
C GLU A 469 -30.86 21.25 9.64
N ALA A 470 -31.98 20.61 9.24
CA ALA A 470 -32.67 19.61 10.06
C ALA A 470 -31.83 18.34 10.31
N LYS A 471 -30.98 17.94 9.36
CA LYS A 471 -30.14 16.72 9.48
C LYS A 471 -28.72 17.02 9.93
N LYS A 472 -28.32 18.29 9.94
CA LYS A 472 -26.95 18.76 10.21
C LYS A 472 -26.33 18.13 11.45
N ALA A 473 -27.01 18.25 12.60
CA ALA A 473 -26.48 17.76 13.88
C ALA A 473 -26.24 16.24 13.88
N ALA A 474 -27.17 15.47 13.32
CA ALA A 474 -27.06 14.01 13.25
C ALA A 474 -25.92 13.56 12.33
N VAL A 475 -25.76 14.22 11.17
CA VAL A 475 -24.67 13.94 10.23
C VAL A 475 -23.31 14.31 10.82
N LEU A 476 -23.19 15.46 11.46
CA LEU A 476 -21.95 15.86 12.15
C LEU A 476 -21.57 14.88 13.25
N LEU A 477 -22.53 14.42 14.05
CA LEU A 477 -22.29 13.41 15.06
C LEU A 477 -21.80 12.10 14.43
N LYS A 478 -22.38 11.69 13.29
CA LYS A 478 -21.94 10.49 12.55
C LYS A 478 -20.50 10.65 12.06
N ILE A 479 -20.16 11.77 11.44
CA ILE A 479 -18.78 12.07 10.98
C ILE A 479 -17.81 12.04 12.16
N ARG A 480 -18.10 12.76 13.25
CA ARG A 480 -17.25 12.79 14.46
C ARG A 480 -17.04 11.39 15.04
N LYS A 481 -18.10 10.57 15.11
CA LYS A 481 -17.99 9.17 15.52
C LYS A 481 -17.11 8.38 14.59
N ASN A 482 -17.30 8.46 13.28
CA ASN A 482 -16.45 7.77 12.30
C ASN A 482 -14.97 8.21 12.44
N THR A 483 -14.70 9.52 12.52
CA THR A 483 -13.36 10.08 12.73
C THR A 483 -12.73 9.53 14.00
N TYR A 484 -13.43 9.61 15.14
CA TYR A 484 -12.93 9.10 16.41
C TYR A 484 -12.66 7.60 16.33
N GLN A 485 -13.61 6.82 15.81
CA GLN A 485 -13.50 5.37 15.68
C GLN A 485 -12.35 4.97 14.76
N PHE A 486 -12.09 5.77 13.72
CA PHE A 486 -11.03 5.54 12.74
C PHE A 486 -9.64 5.73 13.33
N PHE A 487 -9.44 6.85 14.03
CA PHE A 487 -8.14 7.22 14.63
C PHE A 487 -8.00 6.77 16.10
N LYS A 488 -8.91 5.92 16.61
CA LYS A 488 -8.89 5.46 18.00
C LYS A 488 -7.65 4.59 18.23
N GLY A 489 -6.78 5.03 19.16
CA GLY A 489 -5.53 4.35 19.50
C GLY A 489 -4.28 5.15 19.11
N ASP A 490 -4.42 6.14 18.23
CA ASP A 490 -3.29 6.90 17.68
C ASP A 490 -2.87 8.09 18.57
N TYR A 491 -3.72 8.52 19.51
CA TYR A 491 -3.42 9.66 20.40
C TYR A 491 -3.90 9.42 21.84
N PRO A 492 -2.99 9.35 22.83
CA PRO A 492 -3.37 9.26 24.25
C PRO A 492 -4.01 10.54 24.81
N GLY A 493 -4.00 11.65 24.05
CA GLY A 493 -4.56 12.95 24.45
C GLY A 493 -6.03 13.21 24.02
N ILE A 494 -6.63 12.33 23.21
CA ILE A 494 -8.07 12.39 22.95
C ILE A 494 -8.75 11.74 24.17
N LYS A 495 -9.14 12.56 25.15
CA LYS A 495 -9.70 12.11 26.45
C LYS A 495 -10.98 11.29 26.24
N ASP A 496 -10.79 9.97 26.19
CA ASP A 496 -11.53 8.88 26.85
C ASP A 496 -10.84 7.54 26.45
N THR A 497 -9.75 7.21 27.15
CA THR A 497 -8.75 6.14 26.87
C THR A 497 -9.18 4.75 27.39
N PRO A 498 -8.73 3.60 26.81
CA PRO A 498 -7.30 3.22 26.78
C PRO A 498 -6.78 2.49 25.51
N GLY A 499 -5.47 2.66 25.27
CA GLY A 499 -4.57 1.55 24.90
C GLY A 499 -4.16 1.39 23.42
N LYS A 500 -2.85 1.16 23.23
CA LYS A 500 -2.09 0.87 22.01
C LYS A 500 -2.78 -0.11 21.04
N SER A 501 -2.65 0.18 19.73
CA SER A 501 -3.17 -0.57 18.56
C SER A 501 -4.57 -0.12 18.12
N PRO A 502 -4.85 0.00 16.80
CA PRO A 502 -6.13 0.46 16.29
C PRO A 502 -7.28 -0.36 16.89
N GLY A 503 -8.20 0.32 17.59
CA GLY A 503 -9.29 -0.33 18.30
C GLY A 503 -10.27 -1.05 17.37
N THR A 504 -11.06 -1.96 17.96
CA THR A 504 -12.21 -2.69 17.37
C THR A 504 -13.30 -1.79 16.76
N SER A 505 -13.17 -0.46 16.81
CA SER A 505 -14.16 0.50 16.31
C SER A 505 -14.04 0.87 14.83
N ASN A 506 -12.93 0.51 14.16
CA ASN A 506 -12.83 0.54 12.70
C ASN A 506 -13.87 -0.37 12.02
N LEU A 507 -14.35 -1.35 12.77
CA LEU A 507 -15.07 -2.54 12.34
C LEU A 507 -16.51 -2.29 11.89
N ASP A 508 -17.25 -1.37 12.51
CA ASP A 508 -18.66 -1.08 12.17
C ASP A 508 -18.84 -0.03 11.05
N PHE A 509 -17.77 0.70 10.79
CA PHE A 509 -17.70 1.72 9.77
C PHE A 509 -17.46 1.10 8.38
N TYR A 510 -16.56 0.13 8.28
CA TYR A 510 -16.30 -0.59 7.02
C TYR A 510 -17.36 -1.64 6.65
N LYS A 511 -18.17 -2.11 7.62
CA LYS A 511 -19.33 -3.00 7.39
C LYS A 511 -20.39 -2.43 6.43
N LYS A 512 -20.41 -1.11 6.20
CA LYS A 512 -21.42 -0.41 5.37
C LYS A 512 -21.00 -0.22 3.91
N PHE A 513 -19.78 -0.61 3.54
CA PHE A 513 -19.19 -0.41 2.22
C PHE A 513 -19.02 -1.69 1.39
N LEU A 514 -19.70 -2.76 1.80
CA LEU A 514 -19.76 -4.03 1.09
C LEU A 514 -21.09 -4.07 0.32
N GLU A 515 -21.05 -4.15 -1.02
CA GLU A 515 -22.23 -4.48 -1.84
C GLU A 515 -22.52 -6.00 -1.76
N ALA A 516 -23.70 -6.44 -2.19
CA ALA A 516 -24.16 -7.83 -1.99
C ALA A 516 -23.27 -8.89 -2.68
N ASP A 517 -22.51 -8.45 -3.68
CA ASP A 517 -21.71 -9.18 -4.64
C ASP A 517 -20.20 -8.96 -4.48
N ASP A 518 -19.78 -8.14 -3.51
CA ASP A 518 -18.37 -8.06 -3.10
C ASP A 518 -17.94 -9.36 -2.39
N PRO A 519 -16.69 -9.85 -2.60
CA PRO A 519 -16.18 -11.00 -1.88
C PRO A 519 -16.19 -10.71 -0.38
N LYS A 520 -17.08 -11.38 0.33
CA LYS A 520 -17.28 -11.19 1.77
C LYS A 520 -16.00 -11.62 2.50
N PRO A 521 -15.38 -10.75 3.33
CA PRO A 521 -14.32 -11.18 4.22
C PRO A 521 -14.85 -12.33 5.09
N THR A 522 -14.01 -13.32 5.39
CA THR A 522 -14.43 -14.46 6.19
C THR A 522 -14.41 -14.02 7.66
N LEU A 523 -15.49 -13.37 8.09
CA LEU A 523 -15.64 -12.83 9.44
C LEU A 523 -15.48 -13.96 10.47
N ALA A 524 -14.81 -13.67 11.58
CA ALA A 524 -14.81 -14.55 12.73
C ALA A 524 -16.27 -14.77 13.24
N PRO A 525 -16.58 -15.88 13.93
CA PRO A 525 -17.95 -16.22 14.35
C PRO A 525 -18.68 -15.13 15.20
N ASN A 526 -17.95 -14.16 15.73
CA ASN A 526 -18.47 -13.02 16.50
C ASN A 526 -18.76 -11.76 15.65
N GLY A 527 -18.58 -11.80 14.33
CA GLY A 527 -18.83 -10.66 13.44
C GLY A 527 -17.79 -9.54 13.54
N GLU A 528 -16.64 -9.82 14.17
CA GLU A 528 -15.48 -8.94 14.22
C GLU A 528 -14.64 -9.10 12.95
N MET A 529 -14.40 -7.97 12.28
CA MET A 529 -13.47 -7.81 11.17
C MET A 529 -12.14 -7.27 11.71
N THR A 530 -11.23 -8.20 11.99
CA THR A 530 -9.87 -8.01 12.49
C THR A 530 -8.97 -7.19 11.55
N CYS A 531 -7.82 -6.68 11.98
CA CYS A 531 -6.86 -6.02 11.07
C CYS A 531 -6.35 -6.96 9.97
N LYS A 532 -6.51 -8.27 10.19
CA LYS A 532 -6.54 -9.32 9.16
C LYS A 532 -7.31 -8.90 7.91
N ASP A 533 -8.49 -8.31 8.03
CA ASP A 533 -9.41 -8.06 6.93
C ASP A 533 -9.08 -6.77 6.15
N LEU A 534 -8.46 -5.78 6.79
CA LEU A 534 -7.82 -4.63 6.12
C LEU A 534 -6.64 -5.12 5.26
N ILE A 535 -5.89 -6.08 5.80
CA ILE A 535 -4.87 -6.78 5.05
C ILE A 535 -5.55 -7.71 4.02
N GLU A 536 -6.59 -8.50 4.27
CA GLU A 536 -7.22 -9.33 3.23
C GLU A 536 -7.83 -8.49 2.07
N LEU A 537 -8.36 -7.29 2.35
CA LEU A 537 -8.73 -6.25 1.36
C LEU A 537 -7.56 -5.89 0.42
N PHE A 538 -6.34 -5.84 0.94
CA PHE A 538 -5.09 -5.67 0.18
C PHE A 538 -4.38 -7.00 -0.19
N TRP A 539 -4.80 -8.17 0.32
CA TRP A 539 -3.97 -9.40 0.31
C TRP A 539 -4.65 -10.75 -0.06
N VAL A 540 -5.97 -10.82 -0.31
CA VAL A 540 -6.61 -12.07 -0.80
C VAL A 540 -7.35 -11.85 -2.12
N VAL A 541 -6.91 -12.54 -3.17
CA VAL A 541 -7.81 -13.12 -4.19
C VAL A 541 -8.14 -14.48 -3.63
N LYS A 542 -9.43 -14.74 -3.45
CA LYS A 542 -9.91 -16.07 -3.09
C LYS A 542 -10.26 -16.85 -4.33
#